data_AF-A0A131YQ99-F1
#
_entry.id   AF-A0A131YQ99-F1
#
_cell.length_a   1.000
_cell.length_b   1.000
_cell.length_c   1.000
_cell.angle_alpha   90.00
_cell.angle_beta   90.00
_cell.angle_gamma   90.00
#
_symmetry.space_group_name_H-M   'P 1'
#
loop_
_entity.id
_entity.type
_entity.pdbx_description
1 polymer ?
#
loop_
_entity_poly.entity_id
_entity_poly.type
_entity_poly.pdbx_seq_one_letter_code
_entity_poly.pdbx_strand_id
1 'polypeptide(L)'
;MAAPRPLIAVRGSRGVAFHKGQPDFSELNEFQRDTTRSCRVIAFSKDGKLFAWSNEEKVQVVALPSFEKVLEVPKPKTLYLEFSPKGSILCTWEQYTGSKDSQEQPNMFVYDVKSKKCLRSFVQKKQSSWQPQWSDDENICARSMNNEVHIYENNNFETFCHKIHLQKLAEFSLAPGDKPYHIACHVPGTKGQPSFVRAFRHPNYEGPSAGIANKSFYKSDKVDFYWNKKGTGLLLLTSTDVDKTGASYYGDQGLHFLRTNGDTAMVKRGKDGPVYSVEWSPECDHFCVVYGFMPAKATLFNLNCDPVFDMGTGPRNSIYYNIQGTLLILAGFGNLRGNVEVWDVKGRKQVSRSQASDSTQLCWCADGEHYLTATTAPRLRVGNGYKVWHYSGSLQHENICCEGEELWDVLWQPCPVESFPAKPISYKQVSGIQSSQPQASKQVYRPPGARGQPSSFKVKDDESSSANKAADSAPKSKTAIKNQKRKEAKKAKKENAQPAELTDKASAIQTVVEIMGQNSAPQETEEVSREKKIRNLKKKLGQIATLKEEVQAGKKLEANQLEKIKREQELLDELEALELH
;
A
#
# COMPACT_ATOMS: atom_id res chain seq x y z
N MET A 1 14.87 -1.36 -36.50
CA MET A 1 13.45 -1.35 -36.09
C MET A 1 13.26 -0.20 -35.12
N ALA A 2 12.21 0.61 -35.26
CA ALA A 2 11.91 1.63 -34.26
C ALA A 2 11.76 0.96 -32.88
N ALA A 3 12.22 1.62 -31.80
CA ALA A 3 12.03 1.09 -30.45
C ALA A 3 10.53 0.80 -30.25
N PRO A 4 10.17 -0.35 -29.65
CA PRO A 4 8.78 -0.68 -29.37
C PRO A 4 8.16 0.48 -28.58
N ARG A 5 6.95 0.89 -28.92
CA ARG A 5 6.21 1.91 -28.15
C ARG A 5 5.38 1.17 -27.11
N PRO A 6 5.67 1.30 -25.80
CA PRO A 6 4.86 0.65 -24.77
C PRO A 6 3.42 1.14 -24.87
N LEU A 7 2.47 0.20 -24.90
CA LEU A 7 1.04 0.52 -24.90
C LEU A 7 0.55 0.83 -23.47
N ILE A 8 -0.62 1.45 -23.38
CA ILE A 8 -1.35 1.64 -22.12
C ILE A 8 -2.63 0.80 -22.21
N ALA A 9 -2.79 -0.20 -21.34
CA ALA A 9 -4.05 -0.92 -21.20
C ALA A 9 -4.95 -0.19 -20.20
N VAL A 10 -6.23 -0.03 -20.55
CA VAL A 10 -7.25 0.58 -19.69
C VAL A 10 -8.41 -0.38 -19.47
N ARG A 11 -8.91 -0.45 -18.24
CA ARG A 11 -10.12 -1.19 -17.85
C ARG A 11 -11.08 -0.23 -17.16
N GLY A 12 -12.33 -0.20 -17.62
CA GLY A 12 -13.35 0.65 -17.04
C GLY A 12 -14.77 0.24 -17.42
N SER A 13 -15.72 1.14 -17.20
CA SER A 13 -17.14 0.92 -17.52
C SER A 13 -17.40 0.74 -19.03
N ARG A 14 -16.49 1.21 -19.88
CA ARG A 14 -16.49 0.96 -21.34
C ARG A 14 -15.73 -0.31 -21.74
N GLY A 15 -15.41 -1.17 -20.77
CA GLY A 15 -14.69 -2.42 -20.94
C GLY A 15 -13.18 -2.26 -21.03
N VAL A 16 -12.51 -3.05 -21.88
CA VAL A 16 -11.04 -3.08 -22.00
C VAL A 16 -10.60 -2.53 -23.34
N ALA A 17 -9.62 -1.62 -23.32
CA ALA A 17 -9.03 -1.02 -24.52
C ALA A 17 -7.52 -0.79 -24.35
N PHE A 18 -6.84 -0.56 -25.48
CA PHE A 18 -5.44 -0.15 -25.52
C PHE A 18 -5.32 1.25 -26.09
N HIS A 19 -4.47 2.06 -25.48
CA HIS A 19 -4.01 3.33 -26.03
C HIS A 19 -2.54 3.23 -26.39
N LYS A 20 -2.13 3.98 -27.41
CA LYS A 20 -0.72 4.06 -27.81
C LYS A 20 0.11 4.78 -26.75
N GLY A 21 1.40 4.48 -26.70
CA GLY A 21 2.36 5.32 -25.98
C GLY A 21 2.64 6.65 -26.72
N GLN A 22 3.65 7.37 -26.24
CA GLN A 22 4.10 8.62 -26.84
C GLN A 22 4.43 8.45 -28.34
N PRO A 23 4.15 9.46 -29.20
CA PRO A 23 3.54 10.78 -28.90
C PRO A 23 2.03 10.87 -29.10
N ASP A 24 1.38 9.79 -29.54
CA ASP A 24 0.00 9.83 -30.05
C ASP A 24 -1.04 9.74 -28.92
N PHE A 25 -0.85 8.79 -27.99
CA PHE A 25 -1.80 8.49 -26.91
C PHE A 25 -3.25 8.20 -27.35
N SER A 26 -3.51 8.06 -28.66
CA SER A 26 -4.81 7.69 -29.20
C SER A 26 -5.17 6.25 -28.82
N GLU A 27 -6.47 5.95 -28.90
CA GLU A 27 -6.93 4.57 -28.88
C GLU A 27 -6.36 3.77 -30.06
N LEU A 28 -6.04 2.51 -29.77
CA LEU A 28 -5.45 1.58 -30.72
C LEU A 28 -6.57 0.80 -31.42
N ASN A 29 -6.74 1.03 -32.72
CA ASN A 29 -7.85 0.46 -33.49
C ASN A 29 -7.63 -1.02 -33.86
N GLU A 30 -6.39 -1.49 -33.81
CA GLU A 30 -5.98 -2.86 -34.11
C GLU A 30 -6.51 -3.85 -33.06
N PHE A 31 -6.79 -3.38 -31.84
CA PHE A 31 -7.42 -4.18 -30.80
C PHE A 31 -8.94 -3.95 -30.81
N GLN A 32 -9.70 -5.02 -31.04
CA GLN A 32 -11.15 -4.97 -30.86
C GLN A 32 -11.47 -4.88 -29.36
N ARG A 33 -11.92 -3.70 -28.94
CA ARG A 33 -12.38 -3.41 -27.58
C ARG A 33 -13.36 -4.49 -27.10
N ASP A 34 -13.10 -5.04 -25.92
CA ASP A 34 -14.11 -5.81 -25.20
C ASP A 34 -15.08 -4.80 -24.58
N THR A 35 -16.33 -4.77 -25.07
CA THR A 35 -17.36 -3.81 -24.63
C THR A 35 -18.11 -4.26 -23.37
N THR A 36 -17.73 -5.42 -22.82
CA THR A 36 -18.37 -6.00 -21.64
C THR A 36 -18.13 -5.11 -20.43
N ARG A 37 -19.23 -4.67 -19.80
CA ARG A 37 -19.18 -3.79 -18.63
C ARG A 37 -18.71 -4.49 -17.35
N SER A 38 -18.47 -5.79 -17.39
CA SER A 38 -18.15 -6.64 -16.23
C SER A 38 -16.71 -7.15 -16.23
N CYS A 39 -15.76 -6.39 -16.81
CA CYS A 39 -14.36 -6.77 -16.73
C CYS A 39 -13.81 -6.63 -15.30
N ARG A 40 -13.43 -7.76 -14.68
CA ARG A 40 -13.02 -7.83 -13.27
C ARG A 40 -11.56 -7.51 -13.03
N VAL A 41 -10.67 -7.97 -13.91
CA VAL A 41 -9.21 -7.89 -13.74
C VAL A 41 -8.51 -7.93 -15.10
N ILE A 42 -7.40 -7.21 -15.21
CA ILE A 42 -6.46 -7.21 -16.35
C ILE A 42 -5.05 -7.51 -15.84
N ALA A 43 -4.21 -8.13 -16.65
CA ALA A 43 -2.81 -8.41 -16.33
C ALA A 43 -1.94 -8.52 -17.59
N PHE A 44 -0.70 -8.04 -17.52
CA PHE A 44 0.34 -8.31 -18.51
C PHE A 44 1.27 -9.42 -18.05
N SER A 45 1.88 -10.16 -18.98
CA SER A 45 3.09 -10.93 -18.67
C SER A 45 4.24 -9.99 -18.30
N LYS A 46 5.23 -10.49 -17.55
CA LYS A 46 6.39 -9.69 -17.10
C LYS A 46 7.19 -9.07 -18.26
N ASP A 47 7.20 -9.71 -19.43
CA ASP A 47 7.83 -9.21 -20.66
C ASP A 47 6.90 -8.37 -21.54
N GLY A 48 5.63 -8.22 -21.17
CA GLY A 48 4.61 -7.46 -21.88
C GLY A 48 4.17 -8.04 -23.23
N LYS A 49 4.50 -9.30 -23.52
CA LYS A 49 4.08 -9.97 -24.77
C LYS A 49 2.71 -10.62 -24.70
N LEU A 50 2.20 -10.88 -23.50
CA LEU A 50 0.86 -11.42 -23.30
C LEU A 50 0.04 -10.44 -22.48
N PHE A 51 -1.25 -10.39 -22.78
CA PHE A 51 -2.22 -9.64 -22.00
C PHE A 51 -3.45 -10.50 -21.73
N ALA A 52 -3.87 -10.55 -20.47
CA ALA A 52 -5.02 -11.32 -20.02
C ALA A 52 -6.07 -10.43 -19.36
N TRP A 53 -7.33 -10.80 -19.53
CA TRP A 53 -8.44 -10.18 -18.81
C TRP A 53 -9.59 -11.17 -18.57
N SER A 54 -10.42 -10.85 -17.58
CA SER A 54 -11.64 -11.60 -17.24
C SER A 54 -12.86 -10.70 -17.44
N ASN A 55 -13.88 -11.17 -18.18
CA ASN A 55 -15.09 -10.41 -18.53
C ASN A 55 -16.38 -11.02 -17.98
N GLU A 56 -16.32 -11.72 -16.84
CA GLU A 56 -17.45 -12.44 -16.22
C GLU A 56 -18.10 -13.56 -17.04
N GLU A 57 -17.65 -13.80 -18.26
CA GLU A 57 -18.00 -15.00 -19.03
C GLU A 57 -16.81 -15.94 -19.11
N LYS A 58 -15.63 -15.37 -19.36
CA LYS A 58 -14.41 -16.10 -19.64
C LYS A 58 -13.16 -15.30 -19.26
N VAL A 59 -12.05 -16.02 -19.19
CA VAL A 59 -10.70 -15.44 -19.16
C VAL A 59 -10.12 -15.60 -20.55
N GLN A 60 -9.54 -14.52 -21.07
CA GLN A 60 -8.94 -14.47 -22.39
C GLN A 60 -7.51 -13.98 -22.30
N VAL A 61 -6.64 -14.53 -23.15
CA VAL A 61 -5.25 -14.10 -23.29
C VAL A 61 -4.96 -13.82 -24.76
N VAL A 62 -4.36 -12.68 -25.05
CA VAL A 62 -3.90 -12.30 -26.39
C VAL A 62 -2.38 -12.09 -26.41
N ALA A 63 -1.78 -12.37 -27.56
CA ALA A 63 -0.39 -12.05 -27.83
C ALA A 63 -0.27 -10.60 -28.35
N LEU A 64 0.79 -9.91 -27.97
CA LEU A 64 1.12 -8.56 -28.42
C LEU A 64 2.36 -8.60 -29.35
N PRO A 65 2.38 -7.82 -30.43
CA PRO A 65 1.39 -6.80 -30.84
C PRO A 65 0.27 -7.33 -31.77
N SER A 66 0.19 -8.63 -32.05
CA SER A 66 -0.76 -9.17 -33.04
C SER A 66 -2.22 -9.19 -32.57
N PHE A 67 -2.46 -9.11 -31.27
CA PHE A 67 -3.76 -9.30 -30.60
C PHE A 67 -4.42 -10.65 -30.91
N GLU A 68 -3.64 -11.63 -31.36
CA GLU A 68 -4.14 -12.98 -31.60
C GLU A 68 -4.46 -13.67 -30.26
N LYS A 69 -5.63 -14.32 -30.20
CA LYS A 69 -6.07 -15.03 -29.00
C LYS A 69 -5.29 -16.32 -28.78
N VAL A 70 -4.52 -16.37 -27.71
CA VAL A 70 -3.67 -17.51 -27.35
C VAL A 70 -4.42 -18.51 -26.46
N LEU A 71 -5.16 -18.01 -25.46
CA LEU A 71 -5.90 -18.83 -24.49
C LEU A 71 -7.31 -18.26 -24.29
N GLU A 72 -8.30 -19.15 -24.13
CA GLU A 72 -9.66 -18.82 -23.74
C GLU A 72 -10.19 -19.91 -22.81
N VAL A 73 -10.65 -19.55 -21.61
CA VAL A 73 -11.20 -20.51 -20.64
C VAL A 73 -12.51 -19.98 -20.02
N PRO A 74 -13.56 -20.80 -19.90
CA PRO A 74 -14.88 -20.38 -19.37
C PRO A 74 -14.85 -20.32 -17.83
N LYS A 75 -14.18 -19.30 -17.30
CA LYS A 75 -14.03 -19.03 -15.87
C LYS A 75 -14.64 -17.69 -15.47
N PRO A 76 -15.99 -17.61 -15.43
CA PRO A 76 -16.72 -16.36 -15.23
C PRO A 76 -16.50 -15.72 -13.85
N LYS A 77 -16.11 -16.51 -12.84
CA LYS A 77 -15.94 -16.02 -11.46
C LYS A 77 -14.51 -15.60 -11.13
N THR A 78 -13.66 -15.44 -12.15
CA THR A 78 -12.24 -15.09 -11.96
C THR A 78 -12.11 -13.65 -11.46
N LEU A 79 -11.47 -13.50 -10.30
CA LEU A 79 -11.20 -12.21 -9.66
C LEU A 79 -9.73 -11.81 -9.74
N TYR A 80 -8.80 -12.77 -9.84
CA TYR A 80 -7.37 -12.49 -9.97
C TYR A 80 -6.72 -13.32 -11.06
N LEU A 81 -5.70 -12.73 -11.68
CA LEU A 81 -4.86 -13.31 -12.73
C LEU A 81 -3.40 -13.08 -12.34
N GLU A 82 -2.55 -14.08 -12.51
CA GLU A 82 -1.10 -13.96 -12.33
C GLU A 82 -0.38 -14.78 -13.40
N PHE A 83 0.55 -14.17 -14.12
CA PHE A 83 1.44 -14.87 -15.04
C PHE A 83 2.71 -15.33 -14.33
N SER A 84 3.23 -16.48 -14.72
CA SER A 84 4.62 -16.82 -14.41
C SER A 84 5.60 -15.86 -15.11
N PRO A 85 6.85 -15.70 -14.64
CA PRO A 85 7.80 -14.70 -15.15
C PRO A 85 8.09 -14.72 -16.66
N LYS A 86 8.00 -15.87 -17.35
CA LYS A 86 8.13 -15.98 -18.82
C LYS A 86 6.78 -16.03 -19.53
N GLY A 87 5.67 -15.93 -18.80
CA GLY A 87 4.32 -15.99 -19.33
C GLY A 87 3.90 -17.36 -19.84
N SER A 88 4.63 -18.43 -19.50
CA SER A 88 4.29 -19.80 -19.94
C SER A 88 3.07 -20.34 -19.19
N ILE A 89 2.89 -19.92 -17.93
CA ILE A 89 1.78 -20.33 -17.06
C ILE A 89 0.91 -19.13 -16.73
N LEU A 90 -0.41 -19.33 -16.74
CA LEU A 90 -1.40 -18.40 -16.21
C LEU A 90 -2.12 -19.05 -15.03
N CYS A 91 -2.12 -18.36 -13.89
CA CYS A 91 -2.91 -18.71 -12.73
C CYS A 91 -4.16 -17.83 -12.63
N THR A 92 -5.30 -18.45 -12.33
CA THR A 92 -6.56 -17.76 -12.08
C THR A 92 -7.08 -18.12 -10.69
N TRP A 93 -7.74 -17.16 -10.04
CA TRP A 93 -8.38 -17.38 -8.74
C TRP A 93 -9.81 -16.86 -8.70
N GLU A 94 -10.67 -17.68 -8.12
CA GLU A 94 -12.09 -17.42 -7.87
C GLU A 94 -12.34 -17.41 -6.35
N GLN A 95 -13.35 -16.67 -5.90
CA GLN A 95 -13.73 -16.66 -4.50
C GLN A 95 -14.17 -18.06 -4.06
N TYR A 96 -13.59 -18.57 -2.98
CA TYR A 96 -13.96 -19.87 -2.43
C TYR A 96 -15.37 -19.81 -1.81
N THR A 97 -16.30 -20.63 -2.30
CA THR A 97 -17.70 -20.68 -1.83
C THR A 97 -18.09 -22.01 -1.19
N GLY A 98 -17.13 -22.82 -0.72
CA GLY A 98 -17.42 -24.13 -0.14
C GLY A 98 -18.13 -24.04 1.22
N SER A 99 -19.24 -24.79 1.37
CA SER A 99 -19.92 -25.04 2.65
C SER A 99 -19.30 -26.25 3.37
N LYS A 100 -19.51 -26.36 4.70
CA LYS A 100 -18.97 -27.47 5.51
C LYS A 100 -19.48 -28.85 5.08
N ASP A 101 -20.65 -28.92 4.44
CA ASP A 101 -21.32 -30.17 4.06
C ASP A 101 -21.13 -30.55 2.58
N SER A 102 -20.36 -29.78 1.81
CA SER A 102 -20.11 -30.04 0.39
C SER A 102 -18.64 -30.37 0.14
N GLN A 103 -18.39 -31.25 -0.84
CA GLN A 103 -17.04 -31.56 -1.29
C GLN A 103 -16.31 -30.27 -1.72
N GLU A 104 -15.09 -30.06 -1.22
CA GLU A 104 -14.32 -28.85 -1.53
C GLU A 104 -14.08 -28.74 -3.04
N GLN A 105 -14.58 -27.66 -3.64
CA GLN A 105 -14.39 -27.37 -5.05
C GLN A 105 -13.11 -26.55 -5.25
N PRO A 106 -12.31 -26.84 -6.29
CA PRO A 106 -11.13 -26.05 -6.59
C PRO A 106 -11.54 -24.65 -7.05
N ASN A 107 -10.81 -23.65 -6.60
CA ASN A 107 -11.04 -22.23 -6.93
C ASN A 107 -9.77 -21.54 -7.46
N MET A 108 -8.64 -22.25 -7.51
CA MET A 108 -7.42 -21.78 -8.15
C MET A 108 -7.04 -22.74 -9.27
N PHE A 109 -6.75 -22.21 -10.46
CA PHE A 109 -6.46 -23.01 -11.65
C PHE A 109 -5.14 -22.56 -12.27
N VAL A 110 -4.35 -23.52 -12.74
CA VAL A 110 -3.04 -23.32 -13.35
C VAL A 110 -3.10 -23.80 -14.80
N TYR A 111 -2.93 -22.88 -15.75
CA TYR A 111 -3.02 -23.16 -17.17
C TYR A 111 -1.65 -23.03 -17.82
N ASP A 112 -1.31 -23.96 -18.70
CA ASP A 112 -0.23 -23.75 -19.65
C ASP A 112 -0.77 -22.97 -20.84
N VAL A 113 -0.20 -21.78 -21.07
CA VAL A 113 -0.64 -20.86 -22.12
C VAL A 113 -0.40 -21.45 -23.51
N LYS A 114 0.68 -22.23 -23.68
CA LYS A 114 1.04 -22.80 -24.99
C LYS A 114 0.15 -23.98 -25.37
N SER A 115 -0.01 -24.97 -24.49
CA SER A 115 -0.87 -26.13 -24.77
C SER A 115 -2.36 -25.85 -24.59
N LYS A 116 -2.71 -24.72 -23.97
CA LYS A 116 -4.09 -24.31 -23.65
C LYS A 116 -4.81 -25.25 -22.69
N LYS A 117 -4.06 -26.01 -21.90
CA LYS A 117 -4.59 -27.01 -20.95
C LYS A 117 -4.50 -26.51 -19.52
N CYS A 118 -5.51 -26.86 -18.72
CA CYS A 118 -5.43 -26.78 -17.27
C CYS A 118 -4.47 -27.88 -16.78
N LEU A 119 -3.30 -27.49 -16.26
CA LEU A 119 -2.32 -28.42 -15.70
C LEU A 119 -2.79 -28.95 -14.34
N ARG A 120 -3.31 -28.05 -13.50
CA ARG A 120 -3.76 -28.43 -12.16
C ARG A 120 -4.78 -27.43 -11.60
N SER A 121 -5.63 -27.94 -10.71
CA SER A 121 -6.59 -27.16 -9.95
C SER A 121 -6.39 -27.39 -8.45
N PHE A 122 -6.51 -26.35 -7.65
CA PHE A 122 -6.28 -26.39 -6.22
C PHE A 122 -7.40 -25.68 -5.44
N VAL A 123 -7.58 -26.11 -4.19
CA VAL A 123 -8.38 -25.37 -3.20
C VAL A 123 -7.46 -24.37 -2.49
N GLN A 124 -7.81 -23.09 -2.57
CA GLN A 124 -7.09 -21.97 -1.98
C GLN A 124 -8.07 -21.05 -1.24
N LYS A 125 -8.29 -21.34 0.05
CA LYS A 125 -9.27 -20.64 0.89
C LYS A 125 -8.84 -19.22 1.25
N LYS A 126 -7.55 -19.02 1.53
CA LYS A 126 -7.00 -17.70 1.84
C LYS A 126 -6.86 -16.90 0.55
N GLN A 127 -7.51 -15.74 0.52
CA GLN A 127 -7.36 -14.76 -0.55
C GLN A 127 -6.00 -14.05 -0.48
N SER A 128 -5.49 -13.79 0.73
CA SER A 128 -4.13 -13.27 0.91
C SER A 128 -3.11 -14.33 0.50
N SER A 129 -2.11 -13.91 -0.29
CA SER A 129 -1.05 -14.78 -0.81
C SER A 129 -1.59 -16.01 -1.53
N TRP A 130 -2.65 -15.83 -2.33
CA TRP A 130 -3.26 -16.91 -3.11
C TRP A 130 -2.34 -17.37 -4.25
N GLN A 131 -1.54 -16.45 -4.79
CA GLN A 131 -0.73 -16.72 -5.97
C GLN A 131 0.50 -17.58 -5.63
N PRO A 132 0.84 -18.58 -6.46
CA PRO A 132 2.14 -19.22 -6.40
C PRO A 132 3.25 -18.21 -6.75
N GLN A 133 4.48 -18.48 -6.32
CA GLN A 133 5.64 -17.64 -6.61
C GLN A 133 6.66 -18.45 -7.41
N TRP A 134 7.21 -17.85 -8.47
CA TRP A 134 8.17 -18.51 -9.37
C TRP A 134 9.55 -17.86 -9.30
N SER A 135 10.58 -18.64 -9.61
CA SER A 135 11.87 -18.10 -10.02
C SER A 135 11.76 -17.45 -11.40
N ASP A 136 12.66 -16.51 -11.73
CA ASP A 136 12.61 -15.78 -13.00
C ASP A 136 12.80 -16.69 -14.22
N ASP A 137 13.53 -17.79 -14.04
CA ASP A 137 13.71 -18.84 -15.03
C ASP A 137 12.56 -19.87 -15.09
N GLU A 138 11.56 -19.77 -14.20
CA GLU A 138 10.43 -20.70 -14.03
C GLU A 138 10.83 -22.15 -13.68
N ASN A 139 12.08 -22.37 -13.28
CA ASN A 139 12.53 -23.71 -12.89
C ASN A 139 11.93 -24.17 -11.57
N ILE A 140 11.63 -23.24 -10.64
CA ILE A 140 10.93 -23.57 -9.40
C ILE A 140 9.67 -22.71 -9.21
N CYS A 141 8.65 -23.33 -8.64
CA CYS A 141 7.41 -22.69 -8.20
C CYS A 141 7.13 -23.09 -6.76
N ALA A 142 6.94 -22.11 -5.88
CA ALA A 142 6.62 -22.33 -4.47
C ALA A 142 5.17 -21.89 -4.17
N ARG A 143 4.46 -22.69 -3.38
CA ARG A 143 3.08 -22.41 -2.95
C ARG A 143 2.89 -22.73 -1.47
N SER A 144 2.15 -21.89 -0.76
CA SER A 144 1.75 -22.16 0.63
C SER A 144 0.54 -23.10 0.68
N MET A 145 0.62 -24.14 1.50
CA MET A 145 -0.48 -25.06 1.77
C MET A 145 -0.40 -25.54 3.23
N ASN A 146 -1.44 -25.31 4.03
CA ASN A 146 -1.57 -25.86 5.39
C ASN A 146 -0.32 -25.71 6.29
N ASN A 147 0.25 -24.50 6.37
CA ASN A 147 1.49 -24.17 7.12
C ASN A 147 2.76 -24.86 6.58
N GLU A 148 2.73 -25.37 5.36
CA GLU A 148 3.90 -25.84 4.62
C GLU A 148 4.09 -25.00 3.35
N VAL A 149 5.32 -24.96 2.85
CA VAL A 149 5.61 -24.50 1.48
C VAL A 149 5.91 -25.73 0.63
N HIS A 150 5.13 -25.93 -0.43
CA HIS A 150 5.39 -26.96 -1.44
C HIS A 150 6.16 -26.35 -2.60
N ILE A 151 7.25 -26.99 -3.00
CA ILE A 151 8.09 -26.56 -4.13
C ILE A 151 7.93 -27.56 -5.27
N TYR A 152 7.51 -27.04 -6.42
CA TYR A 152 7.38 -27.74 -7.69
C TYR A 152 8.54 -27.34 -8.59
N GLU A 153 9.02 -28.28 -9.41
CA GLU A 153 10.10 -28.04 -10.35
C GLU A 153 9.59 -28.16 -11.80
N ASN A 154 10.14 -27.33 -12.69
CA ASN A 154 9.89 -27.34 -14.13
C ASN A 154 8.39 -27.25 -14.48
N ASN A 155 7.61 -26.51 -13.68
CA ASN A 155 6.16 -26.40 -13.81
C ASN A 155 5.40 -27.75 -13.82
N ASN A 156 5.97 -28.80 -13.20
CA ASN A 156 5.23 -30.03 -12.94
C ASN A 156 4.44 -29.90 -11.63
N PHE A 157 3.11 -29.79 -11.74
CA PHE A 157 2.20 -29.58 -10.60
C PHE A 157 1.51 -30.86 -10.10
N GLU A 158 1.90 -32.05 -10.59
CA GLU A 158 1.33 -33.32 -10.14
C GLU A 158 1.80 -33.70 -8.73
N THR A 159 3.11 -33.58 -8.50
CA THR A 159 3.76 -33.85 -7.21
C THR A 159 4.79 -32.76 -6.91
N PHE A 160 4.92 -32.36 -5.64
CA PHE A 160 5.97 -31.44 -5.23
C PHE A 160 7.27 -32.21 -4.99
N CYS A 161 8.40 -31.61 -5.37
CA CYS A 161 9.73 -32.21 -5.23
C CYS A 161 10.29 -32.01 -3.82
N HIS A 162 10.03 -30.84 -3.23
CA HIS A 162 10.51 -30.47 -1.91
C HIS A 162 9.40 -29.80 -1.10
N LYS A 163 9.55 -29.83 0.23
CA LYS A 163 8.68 -29.08 1.14
C LYS A 163 9.49 -28.38 2.23
N ILE A 164 9.02 -27.22 2.66
CA ILE A 164 9.50 -26.54 3.86
C ILE A 164 8.40 -26.68 4.91
N HIS A 165 8.74 -27.38 6.00
CA HIS A 165 7.87 -27.51 7.16
C HIS A 165 8.46 -26.72 8.32
N LEU A 166 7.78 -25.66 8.74
CA LEU A 166 8.11 -24.91 9.96
C LEU A 166 6.88 -24.83 10.85
N GLN A 167 7.07 -25.06 12.14
CA GLN A 167 5.97 -25.01 13.10
C GLN A 167 5.34 -23.61 13.09
N LYS A 168 4.04 -23.54 12.77
CA LYS A 168 3.26 -22.29 12.65
C LYS A 168 3.80 -21.31 11.59
N LEU A 169 4.26 -21.82 10.45
CA LEU A 169 4.55 -20.99 9.29
C LEU A 169 3.35 -20.10 8.94
N ALA A 170 3.56 -18.78 8.96
CA ALA A 170 2.52 -17.83 8.59
C ALA A 170 2.59 -17.47 7.11
N GLU A 171 3.76 -17.07 6.64
CA GLU A 171 3.98 -16.52 5.30
C GLU A 171 5.36 -16.92 4.77
N PHE A 172 5.51 -16.89 3.45
CA PHE A 172 6.77 -17.13 2.77
C PHE A 172 6.93 -16.19 1.58
N SER A 173 8.17 -16.02 1.15
CA SER A 173 8.51 -15.28 -0.07
C SER A 173 9.71 -15.94 -0.76
N LEU A 174 9.52 -16.29 -2.03
CA LEU A 174 10.57 -16.72 -2.95
C LEU A 174 11.27 -15.48 -3.53
N ALA A 175 12.60 -15.50 -3.49
CA ALA A 175 13.41 -14.45 -4.07
C ALA A 175 13.28 -14.44 -5.62
N PRO A 176 13.16 -13.26 -6.25
CA PRO A 176 13.23 -13.15 -7.69
C PRO A 176 14.65 -13.45 -8.19
N GLY A 177 14.76 -13.81 -9.46
CA GLY A 177 16.02 -14.11 -10.14
C GLY A 177 16.26 -15.60 -10.39
N ASP A 178 17.48 -15.89 -10.85
CA ASP A 178 17.94 -17.23 -11.25
C ASP A 178 18.69 -17.95 -10.12
N LYS A 179 19.32 -19.09 -10.43
CA LYS A 179 20.12 -19.86 -9.47
C LYS A 179 21.25 -19.01 -8.86
N PRO A 180 21.54 -19.16 -7.55
CA PRO A 180 20.84 -20.00 -6.58
C PRO A 180 19.53 -19.39 -6.08
N TYR A 181 18.48 -20.21 -5.97
CA TYR A 181 17.17 -19.73 -5.48
C TYR A 181 17.11 -19.68 -3.96
N HIS A 182 16.46 -18.64 -3.43
CA HIS A 182 16.31 -18.42 -2.00
C HIS A 182 14.84 -18.28 -1.61
N ILE A 183 14.45 -18.90 -0.50
CA ILE A 183 13.09 -18.79 0.05
C ILE A 183 13.18 -18.30 1.49
N ALA A 184 12.47 -17.22 1.81
CA ALA A 184 12.30 -16.73 3.17
C ALA A 184 10.95 -17.16 3.74
N CYS A 185 10.96 -17.60 4.99
CA CYS A 185 9.77 -18.06 5.71
C CYS A 185 9.63 -17.31 7.04
N HIS A 186 8.44 -16.77 7.30
CA HIS A 186 8.09 -16.11 8.55
C HIS A 186 7.33 -17.05 9.49
N VAL A 187 7.83 -17.16 10.71
CA VAL A 187 7.17 -17.86 11.82
C VAL A 187 6.89 -16.86 12.94
N PRO A 188 5.61 -16.59 13.26
CA PRO A 188 5.24 -15.73 14.36
C PRO A 188 5.66 -16.33 15.71
N GLY A 189 6.14 -15.48 16.60
CA GLY A 189 6.50 -15.83 17.96
C GLY A 189 5.28 -16.22 18.79
N THR A 190 5.47 -17.16 19.71
CA THR A 190 4.47 -17.50 20.75
C THR A 190 4.74 -16.69 22.02
N LYS A 191 3.87 -16.81 23.05
CA LYS A 191 4.01 -16.05 24.29
C LYS A 191 5.42 -16.24 24.91
N GLY A 192 6.20 -15.15 24.91
CA GLY A 192 7.58 -15.12 25.44
C GLY A 192 8.68 -15.46 24.41
N GLN A 193 8.33 -15.92 23.22
CA GLN A 193 9.27 -16.25 22.14
C GLN A 193 9.23 -15.19 21.04
N PRO A 194 10.38 -14.83 20.44
CA PRO A 194 10.40 -13.89 19.31
C PRO A 194 9.80 -14.53 18.05
N SER A 195 9.26 -13.70 17.18
CA SER A 195 9.02 -14.08 15.79
C SER A 195 10.36 -14.12 15.05
N PHE A 196 10.42 -14.87 13.95
CA PHE A 196 11.61 -14.86 13.12
C PHE A 196 11.29 -15.05 11.64
N VAL A 197 12.18 -14.54 10.81
CA VAL A 197 12.27 -14.87 9.40
C VAL A 197 13.55 -15.66 9.18
N ARG A 198 13.41 -16.82 8.55
CA ARG A 198 14.52 -17.67 8.15
C ARG A 198 14.57 -17.79 6.64
N ALA A 199 15.73 -17.54 6.04
CA ALA A 199 15.99 -17.77 4.63
C ALA A 199 16.68 -19.11 4.42
N PHE A 200 16.31 -19.78 3.33
CA PHE A 200 16.85 -21.06 2.89
C PHE A 200 17.38 -20.93 1.46
N ARG A 201 18.34 -21.79 1.10
CA ARG A 201 18.83 -21.94 -0.27
C ARG A 201 18.32 -23.26 -0.85
N HIS A 202 17.54 -23.19 -1.92
CA HIS A 202 17.05 -24.39 -2.61
C HIS A 202 18.23 -25.24 -3.15
N PRO A 203 18.19 -26.59 -3.05
CA PRO A 203 17.10 -27.44 -2.52
C PRO A 203 17.24 -27.80 -1.02
N ASN A 204 18.13 -27.14 -0.28
CA ASN A 204 18.48 -27.51 1.09
C ASN A 204 17.54 -26.83 2.11
N TYR A 205 16.58 -27.59 2.63
CA TYR A 205 15.57 -27.08 3.58
C TYR A 205 15.59 -27.74 4.95
N GLU A 206 16.27 -28.87 5.08
CA GLU A 206 16.28 -29.69 6.29
C GLU A 206 17.64 -29.75 6.97
N GLY A 207 17.62 -29.86 8.29
CA GLY A 207 18.81 -29.97 9.12
C GLY A 207 19.25 -28.66 9.79
N PRO A 208 20.19 -28.73 10.75
CA PRO A 208 20.57 -27.58 11.58
C PRO A 208 21.20 -26.41 10.79
N SER A 209 21.82 -26.70 9.65
CA SER A 209 22.51 -25.73 8.79
C SER A 209 21.71 -25.30 7.55
N ALA A 210 20.43 -25.72 7.43
CA ALA A 210 19.62 -25.39 6.25
C ALA A 210 19.27 -23.90 6.15
N GLY A 211 19.13 -23.22 7.29
CA GLY A 211 18.89 -21.78 7.33
C GLY A 211 20.17 -21.01 7.02
N ILE A 212 20.22 -20.35 5.85
CA ILE A 212 21.37 -19.53 5.44
C ILE A 212 21.42 -18.18 6.15
N ALA A 213 20.26 -17.68 6.58
CA ALA A 213 20.15 -16.44 7.34
C ALA A 213 18.90 -16.50 8.24
N ASN A 214 18.99 -15.94 9.44
CA ASN A 214 17.90 -15.94 10.41
C ASN A 214 17.84 -14.60 11.15
N LYS A 215 16.70 -13.93 11.10
CA LYS A 215 16.46 -12.68 11.82
C LYS A 215 15.26 -12.83 12.74
N SER A 216 15.52 -12.71 14.04
CA SER A 216 14.49 -12.68 15.08
C SER A 216 14.12 -11.25 15.44
N PHE A 217 12.85 -11.03 15.77
CA PHE A 217 12.31 -9.77 16.26
C PHE A 217 11.10 -10.02 17.16
N TYR A 218 10.86 -9.08 18.07
CA TYR A 218 9.66 -9.06 18.91
C TYR A 218 8.64 -8.10 18.31
N LYS A 219 7.36 -8.28 18.67
CA LYS A 219 6.25 -7.42 18.21
C LYS A 219 6.09 -7.43 16.69
N SER A 220 5.63 -8.56 16.13
CA SER A 220 5.30 -8.64 14.70
C SER A 220 4.06 -9.52 14.51
N ASP A 221 2.95 -8.88 14.16
CA ASP A 221 1.73 -9.59 13.77
C ASP A 221 1.78 -9.90 12.26
N LYS A 222 2.37 -8.99 11.47
CA LYS A 222 2.56 -9.11 10.02
C LYS A 222 4.00 -8.78 9.61
N VAL A 223 4.46 -9.40 8.51
CA VAL A 223 5.78 -9.16 7.91
C VAL A 223 5.64 -9.02 6.40
N ASP A 224 5.96 -7.85 5.86
CA ASP A 224 6.05 -7.64 4.41
C ASP A 224 7.50 -7.86 3.94
N PHE A 225 7.66 -8.64 2.86
CA PHE A 225 8.94 -9.04 2.29
C PHE A 225 9.27 -8.21 1.04
N TYR A 226 10.46 -7.61 1.02
CA TYR A 226 10.96 -6.85 -0.13
C TYR A 226 12.32 -7.40 -0.54
N TRP A 227 12.33 -8.32 -1.51
CA TRP A 227 13.58 -8.79 -2.11
C TRP A 227 14.14 -7.76 -3.09
N ASN A 228 15.46 -7.65 -3.14
CA ASN A 228 16.11 -6.97 -4.26
C ASN A 228 15.98 -7.84 -5.53
N LYS A 229 16.10 -7.21 -6.70
CA LYS A 229 15.95 -7.89 -8.00
C LYS A 229 16.94 -9.06 -8.21
N LYS A 230 18.11 -9.01 -7.57
CA LYS A 230 19.13 -10.08 -7.62
C LYS A 230 18.85 -11.25 -6.66
N GLY A 231 17.84 -11.16 -5.79
CA GLY A 231 17.53 -12.19 -4.80
C GLY A 231 18.60 -12.41 -3.74
N THR A 232 19.47 -11.43 -3.50
CA THR A 232 20.61 -11.50 -2.55
C THR A 232 20.36 -10.74 -1.25
N GLY A 233 19.45 -9.76 -1.27
CA GLY A 233 19.11 -8.91 -0.13
C GLY A 233 17.60 -8.84 0.05
N LEU A 234 17.17 -8.85 1.30
CA LEU A 234 15.77 -8.86 1.72
C LEU A 234 15.55 -7.82 2.81
N LEU A 235 14.61 -6.91 2.58
CA LEU A 235 14.08 -6.03 3.62
C LEU A 235 12.79 -6.63 4.17
N LEU A 236 12.64 -6.57 5.48
CA LEU A 236 11.50 -7.08 6.23
C LEU A 236 10.86 -5.92 6.97
N LEU A 237 9.65 -5.55 6.57
CA LEU A 237 8.84 -4.58 7.30
C LEU A 237 7.93 -5.33 8.26
N THR A 238 8.23 -5.24 9.55
CA THR A 238 7.42 -5.82 10.61
C THR A 238 6.42 -4.79 11.09
N SER A 239 5.19 -5.23 11.37
CA SER A 239 4.15 -4.37 11.95
C SER A 239 3.35 -5.09 13.03
N THR A 240 2.88 -4.34 14.01
CA THR A 240 1.84 -4.79 14.96
C THR A 240 0.53 -4.05 14.75
N ASP A 241 -0.58 -4.70 15.09
CA ASP A 241 -1.91 -4.10 14.95
C ASP A 241 -2.21 -3.11 16.08
N VAL A 242 -1.75 -3.41 17.30
CA VAL A 242 -1.92 -2.54 18.48
C VAL A 242 -0.64 -2.54 19.29
N ASP A 243 -0.13 -1.34 19.58
CA ASP A 243 1.01 -1.23 20.49
C ASP A 243 0.54 -1.53 21.92
N LYS A 244 1.04 -2.63 22.49
CA LYS A 244 0.72 -3.07 23.86
C LYS A 244 1.16 -2.05 24.93
N THR A 245 2.02 -1.09 24.57
CA THR A 245 2.38 0.01 25.49
C THR A 245 1.36 1.14 25.52
N GLY A 246 0.39 1.16 24.59
CA GLY A 246 -0.62 2.21 24.47
C GLY A 246 -0.09 3.52 23.89
N ALA A 247 1.16 3.58 23.43
CA ALA A 247 1.77 4.80 22.90
C ALA A 247 1.32 5.11 21.46
N SER A 248 0.90 4.10 20.70
CA SER A 248 0.46 4.25 19.30
C SER A 248 -0.80 3.44 19.03
N TYR A 249 -1.84 4.10 18.52
CA TYR A 249 -3.06 3.46 18.02
C TYR A 249 -2.84 2.67 16.72
N TYR A 250 -1.76 2.96 15.99
CA TYR A 250 -1.44 2.35 14.70
C TYR A 250 -0.36 1.26 14.81
N GLY A 251 -0.12 0.77 16.03
CA GLY A 251 0.92 -0.20 16.30
C GLY A 251 2.34 0.37 16.19
N ASP A 252 3.30 -0.55 16.10
CA ASP A 252 4.73 -0.30 15.97
C ASP A 252 5.26 -0.98 14.70
N GLN A 253 6.29 -0.38 14.08
CA GLN A 253 6.88 -0.88 12.84
C GLN A 253 8.41 -0.96 12.92
N GLY A 254 8.95 -2.11 12.56
CA GLY A 254 10.39 -2.36 12.44
C GLY A 254 10.79 -2.56 10.98
N LEU A 255 11.95 -2.04 10.60
CA LEU A 255 12.55 -2.35 9.30
C LEU A 255 13.84 -3.12 9.54
N HIS A 256 13.89 -4.36 9.07
CA HIS A 256 15.03 -5.24 9.21
C HIS A 256 15.60 -5.59 7.84
N PHE A 257 16.89 -5.92 7.82
CA PHE A 257 17.61 -6.32 6.63
C PHE A 257 18.21 -7.71 6.85
N LEU A 258 18.14 -8.54 5.81
CA LEU A 258 18.65 -9.90 5.75
C LEU A 258 19.38 -10.07 4.41
N ARG A 259 20.57 -10.66 4.42
CA ARG A 259 21.33 -11.00 3.21
C ARG A 259 21.56 -12.50 3.14
N THR A 260 21.66 -13.03 1.92
CA THR A 260 21.81 -14.48 1.68
C THR A 260 23.15 -15.07 2.16
N ASN A 261 24.13 -14.22 2.50
CA ASN A 261 25.38 -14.63 3.13
C ASN A 261 25.27 -14.80 4.67
N GLY A 262 24.10 -14.54 5.26
CA GLY A 262 23.86 -14.62 6.70
C GLY A 262 23.86 -13.28 7.43
N ASP A 263 24.28 -12.19 6.78
CA ASP A 263 24.29 -10.86 7.41
C ASP A 263 22.87 -10.40 7.72
N THR A 264 22.68 -9.86 8.94
CA THR A 264 21.39 -9.28 9.34
C THR A 264 21.59 -7.96 10.06
N ALA A 265 20.68 -7.01 9.82
CA ALA A 265 20.72 -5.70 10.47
C ALA A 265 19.31 -5.19 10.78
N MET A 266 19.22 -4.16 11.63
CA MET A 266 18.02 -3.36 11.80
C MET A 266 18.29 -1.99 11.19
N VAL A 267 17.42 -1.53 10.31
CA VAL A 267 17.59 -0.24 9.63
C VAL A 267 17.22 0.86 10.63
N LYS A 268 18.21 1.63 11.08
CA LYS A 268 18.01 2.73 12.03
C LYS A 268 17.42 3.94 11.30
N ARG A 269 16.22 4.32 11.71
CA ARG A 269 15.49 5.46 11.16
C ARG A 269 15.83 6.73 11.92
N GLY A 270 16.17 7.81 11.19
CA GLY A 270 16.52 9.11 11.79
C GLY A 270 15.32 9.98 12.21
N LYS A 271 14.11 9.42 12.31
CA LYS A 271 12.86 10.11 12.67
C LYS A 271 11.82 9.11 13.16
N ASP A 272 11.16 9.42 14.25
CA ASP A 272 10.10 8.59 14.82
C ASP A 272 8.81 8.64 14.00
N GLY A 273 8.12 7.49 13.95
CA GLY A 273 6.88 7.28 13.22
C GLY A 273 6.94 6.07 12.28
N PRO A 274 5.88 5.86 11.49
CA PRO A 274 5.72 4.68 10.64
C PRO A 274 6.66 4.71 9.44
N VAL A 275 6.83 3.55 8.80
CA VAL A 275 7.41 3.41 7.47
C VAL A 275 6.27 3.40 6.46
N TYR A 276 6.25 4.38 5.55
CA TYR A 276 5.20 4.50 4.54
C TYR A 276 5.53 3.71 3.28
N SER A 277 6.80 3.67 2.88
CA SER A 277 7.24 2.99 1.66
C SER A 277 8.72 2.63 1.75
N VAL A 278 9.06 1.48 1.17
CA VAL A 278 10.41 0.92 1.05
C VAL A 278 10.55 0.49 -0.40
N GLU A 279 11.64 0.87 -1.05
CA GLU A 279 11.88 0.48 -2.44
C GLU A 279 13.38 0.23 -2.68
N TRP A 280 13.69 -0.90 -3.30
CA TRP A 280 15.05 -1.25 -3.73
C TRP A 280 15.45 -0.46 -4.98
N SER A 281 16.71 -0.05 -5.05
CA SER A 281 17.27 0.39 -6.33
C SER A 281 17.26 -0.77 -7.34
N PRO A 282 17.00 -0.51 -8.64
CA PRO A 282 17.09 -1.52 -9.68
C PRO A 282 18.47 -2.19 -9.78
N GLU A 283 19.54 -1.47 -9.42
CA GLU A 283 20.93 -1.96 -9.38
C GLU A 283 21.23 -2.86 -8.17
N CYS A 284 20.35 -2.88 -7.17
CA CYS A 284 20.43 -3.69 -5.96
C CYS A 284 21.60 -3.37 -5.02
N ASP A 285 22.13 -2.13 -5.07
CA ASP A 285 23.26 -1.66 -4.26
C ASP A 285 22.84 -0.69 -3.13
N HIS A 286 21.63 -0.16 -3.21
CA HIS A 286 21.02 0.68 -2.17
C HIS A 286 19.50 0.57 -2.18
N PHE A 287 18.84 1.15 -1.18
CA PHE A 287 17.37 1.23 -1.09
C PHE A 287 16.92 2.57 -0.51
N CYS A 288 15.70 2.99 -0.82
CA CYS A 288 15.10 4.21 -0.28
C CYS A 288 13.99 3.84 0.72
N VAL A 289 13.88 4.64 1.78
CA VAL A 289 12.81 4.50 2.78
C VAL A 289 12.18 5.86 3.04
N VAL A 290 10.85 5.91 3.01
CA VAL A 290 10.04 7.06 3.44
C VAL A 290 9.40 6.73 4.78
N TYR A 291 9.73 7.50 5.81
CA TYR A 291 9.34 7.17 7.19
C TYR A 291 9.22 8.39 8.11
N GLY A 292 8.64 8.16 9.28
CA GLY A 292 8.47 9.13 10.36
C GLY A 292 7.20 9.97 10.20
N PHE A 293 6.68 10.51 11.31
CA PHE A 293 5.41 11.25 11.28
C PHE A 293 5.42 12.38 10.25
N MET A 294 4.31 12.56 9.54
CA MET A 294 4.18 13.58 8.50
C MET A 294 4.52 14.99 9.02
N PRO A 295 5.30 15.81 8.27
CA PRO A 295 5.93 15.52 6.97
C PRO A 295 7.01 14.44 7.06
N ALA A 296 6.90 13.38 6.26
CA ALA A 296 7.77 12.21 6.32
C ALA A 296 9.18 12.53 5.81
N LYS A 297 10.18 11.83 6.35
CA LYS A 297 11.57 11.89 5.91
C LYS A 297 11.83 10.83 4.83
N ALA A 298 12.61 11.17 3.81
CA ALA A 298 13.06 10.21 2.79
C ALA A 298 14.58 10.08 2.83
N THR A 299 15.10 8.85 2.89
CA THR A 299 16.54 8.61 3.02
C THR A 299 16.96 7.39 2.19
N LEU A 300 18.10 7.52 1.50
CA LEU A 300 18.78 6.44 0.81
C LEU A 300 19.73 5.73 1.78
N PHE A 301 19.68 4.41 1.81
CA PHE A 301 20.52 3.55 2.64
C PHE A 301 21.35 2.62 1.76
N ASN A 302 22.61 2.39 2.15
CA ASN A 302 23.45 1.37 1.52
C ASN A 302 23.10 -0.04 2.03
N LEU A 303 23.78 -1.07 1.52
CA LEU A 303 23.59 -2.46 1.95
C LEU A 303 24.07 -2.76 3.39
N ASN A 304 24.78 -1.83 4.04
CA ASN A 304 25.14 -1.91 5.46
C ASN A 304 24.07 -1.26 6.36
N CYS A 305 22.97 -0.78 5.76
CA CYS A 305 21.90 -0.03 6.42
C CYS A 305 22.33 1.33 6.99
N ASP A 306 23.41 1.91 6.45
CA ASP A 306 23.84 3.26 6.79
C ASP A 306 23.16 4.29 5.86
N PRO A 307 22.73 5.46 6.39
CA PRO A 307 22.15 6.52 5.57
C PRO A 307 23.24 7.15 4.68
N VAL A 308 23.03 7.09 3.37
CA VAL A 308 23.94 7.64 2.34
C VAL A 308 23.54 9.05 1.94
N PHE A 309 22.23 9.31 1.85
CA PHE A 309 21.71 10.61 1.43
C PHE A 309 20.32 10.87 2.03
N ASP A 310 20.13 12.08 2.53
CA ASP A 310 18.90 12.56 3.14
C ASP A 310 18.19 13.53 2.18
N MET A 311 17.02 13.14 1.67
CA MET A 311 16.20 13.94 0.76
C MET A 311 15.27 14.91 1.53
N GLY A 312 15.49 15.08 2.83
CA GLY A 312 14.74 15.96 3.71
C GLY A 312 13.34 15.43 4.04
N THR A 313 12.52 16.33 4.59
CA THR A 313 11.13 16.04 4.96
C THR A 313 10.14 16.65 3.99
N GLY A 314 9.05 15.94 3.70
CA GLY A 314 7.96 16.43 2.85
C GLY A 314 6.68 15.62 3.01
N PRO A 315 5.56 16.07 2.45
CA PRO A 315 4.30 15.32 2.43
C PRO A 315 4.39 14.16 1.42
N ARG A 316 5.12 13.10 1.78
CA ARG A 316 5.48 11.97 0.91
C ARG A 316 5.09 10.65 1.60
N ASN A 317 4.51 9.72 0.86
CA ASN A 317 4.18 8.37 1.34
C ASN A 317 4.56 7.26 0.35
N SER A 318 5.11 7.57 -0.82
CA SER A 318 5.41 6.58 -1.85
C SER A 318 6.74 6.86 -2.55
N ILE A 319 7.38 5.79 -3.03
CA ILE A 319 8.67 5.79 -3.71
C ILE A 319 8.54 4.99 -5.00
N TYR A 320 9.11 5.48 -6.11
CA TYR A 320 9.13 4.75 -7.37
C TYR A 320 10.45 4.98 -8.12
N TYR A 321 11.28 3.95 -8.29
CA TYR A 321 12.42 4.02 -9.22
C TYR A 321 11.96 3.82 -10.66
N ASN A 322 12.57 4.53 -11.60
CA ASN A 322 12.45 4.16 -13.01
C ASN A 322 13.17 2.83 -13.26
N ILE A 323 12.84 2.15 -14.37
CA ILE A 323 13.37 0.80 -14.66
C ILE A 323 14.90 0.78 -14.70
N GLN A 324 15.52 1.85 -15.19
CA GLN A 324 16.97 2.01 -15.34
C GLN A 324 17.68 2.43 -14.04
N GLY A 325 16.95 2.77 -12.97
CA GLY A 325 17.51 3.16 -11.68
C GLY A 325 18.18 4.53 -11.62
N THR A 326 18.08 5.34 -12.67
CA THR A 326 18.68 6.69 -12.74
C THR A 326 17.84 7.76 -12.04
N LEU A 327 16.52 7.57 -12.01
CA LEU A 327 15.54 8.51 -11.47
C LEU A 327 14.72 7.86 -10.36
N LEU A 328 14.43 8.65 -9.33
CA LEU A 328 13.56 8.27 -8.22
C LEU A 328 12.44 9.28 -8.07
N ILE A 329 11.20 8.80 -7.99
CA ILE A 329 10.05 9.62 -7.63
C ILE A 329 9.75 9.44 -6.14
N LEU A 330 9.61 10.56 -5.44
CA LEU A 330 8.95 10.64 -4.15
C LEU A 330 7.58 11.30 -4.35
N ALA A 331 6.52 10.61 -3.95
CA ALA A 331 5.15 11.09 -4.15
C ALA A 331 4.34 11.09 -2.86
N GLY A 332 3.33 11.97 -2.82
CA GLY A 332 2.33 12.06 -1.76
C GLY A 332 0.92 11.84 -2.32
N PHE A 333 0.42 10.61 -2.29
CA PHE A 333 -0.86 10.22 -2.88
C PHE A 333 -1.96 9.86 -1.86
N GLY A 334 -3.20 9.77 -2.34
CA GLY A 334 -4.37 9.49 -1.52
C GLY A 334 -4.78 10.72 -0.69
N ASN A 335 -4.52 10.70 0.62
CA ASN A 335 -4.91 11.80 1.53
C ASN A 335 -3.97 13.02 1.44
N LEU A 336 -2.93 12.94 0.62
CA LEU A 336 -1.96 14.01 0.40
C LEU A 336 -2.29 14.75 -0.91
N ARG A 337 -1.69 15.93 -1.09
CA ARG A 337 -2.03 16.85 -2.20
C ARG A 337 -1.59 16.40 -3.60
N GLY A 338 -1.03 15.21 -3.75
CA GLY A 338 -0.53 14.72 -5.03
C GLY A 338 0.82 15.28 -5.43
N ASN A 339 1.65 15.74 -4.49
CA ASN A 339 2.98 16.26 -4.81
C ASN A 339 3.86 15.13 -5.35
N VAL A 340 4.55 15.39 -6.47
CA VAL A 340 5.49 14.46 -7.10
C VAL A 340 6.83 15.18 -7.23
N GLU A 341 7.88 14.57 -6.70
CA GLU A 341 9.25 15.07 -6.77
C GLU A 341 10.13 14.05 -7.46
N VAL A 342 10.76 14.45 -8.56
CA VAL A 342 11.67 13.61 -9.33
C VAL A 342 13.10 13.93 -8.94
N TRP A 343 13.90 12.91 -8.63
CA TRP A 343 15.28 13.03 -8.18
C TRP A 343 16.23 12.27 -9.11
N ASP A 344 17.34 12.92 -9.45
CA ASP A 344 18.52 12.26 -10.01
C ASP A 344 19.23 11.53 -8.87
N VAL A 345 19.25 10.20 -8.93
CA VAL A 345 19.78 9.34 -7.87
C VAL A 345 21.29 9.52 -7.74
N LYS A 346 22.00 9.54 -8.87
CA LYS A 346 23.46 9.66 -8.90
C LYS A 346 23.90 11.09 -8.58
N GLY A 347 23.21 12.07 -9.17
CA GLY A 347 23.45 13.49 -8.94
C GLY A 347 22.97 13.99 -7.57
N ARG A 348 22.15 13.20 -6.85
CA ARG A 348 21.55 13.54 -5.55
C ARG A 348 20.83 14.89 -5.57
N LYS A 349 20.16 15.18 -6.69
CA LYS A 349 19.57 16.49 -6.97
C LYS A 349 18.14 16.32 -7.45
N GLN A 350 17.25 17.15 -6.92
CA GLN A 350 15.88 17.20 -7.41
C GLN A 350 15.88 17.76 -8.85
N VAL A 351 15.28 17.01 -9.78
CA VAL A 351 15.15 17.35 -11.19
C VAL A 351 13.92 18.21 -11.42
N SER A 352 12.78 17.82 -10.84
CA SER A 352 11.51 18.52 -11.04
C SER A 352 10.57 18.34 -9.84
N ARG A 353 9.55 19.19 -9.79
CA ARG A 353 8.39 19.06 -8.89
C ARG A 353 7.13 19.33 -9.69
N SER A 354 6.16 18.44 -9.56
CA SER A 354 4.84 18.56 -10.17
C SER A 354 3.75 18.20 -9.16
N GLN A 355 2.48 18.43 -9.54
CA GLN A 355 1.33 18.12 -8.70
C GLN A 355 0.31 17.31 -9.51
N ALA A 356 0.17 16.03 -9.16
CA ALA A 356 -0.82 15.11 -9.68
C ALA A 356 -1.90 14.89 -8.60
N SER A 357 -2.77 15.90 -8.43
CA SER A 357 -3.87 15.89 -7.47
C SER A 357 -4.74 14.64 -7.62
N ASP A 358 -5.29 14.19 -6.50
CA ASP A 358 -6.26 13.09 -6.42
C ASP A 358 -5.74 11.71 -6.88
N SER A 359 -4.48 11.64 -7.33
CA SER A 359 -3.87 10.41 -7.81
C SER A 359 -3.66 9.42 -6.66
N THR A 360 -3.88 8.16 -6.98
CA THR A 360 -3.77 7.04 -6.04
C THR A 360 -2.73 6.02 -6.47
N GLN A 361 -2.31 6.06 -7.73
CA GLN A 361 -1.36 5.15 -8.33
C GLN A 361 -0.38 5.93 -9.22
N LEU A 362 0.85 5.45 -9.27
CA LEU A 362 1.86 5.88 -10.21
C LEU A 362 2.59 4.65 -10.79
N CYS A 363 2.90 4.68 -12.08
CA CYS A 363 3.69 3.66 -12.73
C CYS A 363 4.62 4.29 -13.79
N TRP A 364 5.85 3.81 -13.85
CA TRP A 364 6.81 4.23 -14.87
C TRP A 364 6.51 3.57 -16.21
N CYS A 365 6.67 4.33 -17.29
CA CYS A 365 6.82 3.78 -18.63
C CYS A 365 8.19 3.08 -18.72
N ALA A 366 8.29 2.04 -19.55
CA ALA A 366 9.53 1.31 -19.72
C ALA A 366 10.67 2.13 -20.36
N ASP A 367 10.33 3.24 -21.01
CA ASP A 367 11.30 4.17 -21.59
C ASP A 367 12.17 4.91 -20.55
N GLY A 368 11.77 4.88 -19.27
CA GLY A 368 12.47 5.54 -18.18
C GLY A 368 12.33 7.06 -18.12
N GLU A 369 11.54 7.66 -19.01
CA GLU A 369 11.34 9.11 -19.12
C GLU A 369 9.92 9.53 -18.76
N HIS A 370 8.93 8.68 -19.04
CA HIS A 370 7.53 8.97 -18.77
C HIS A 370 7.01 8.17 -17.58
N TYR A 371 6.06 8.75 -16.87
CA TYR A 371 5.32 8.05 -15.84
C TYR A 371 3.84 8.41 -15.94
N LEU A 372 2.98 7.49 -15.55
CA LEU A 372 1.54 7.67 -15.51
C LEU A 372 1.09 7.81 -14.06
N THR A 373 0.15 8.70 -13.83
CA THR A 373 -0.60 8.79 -12.57
C THR A 373 -2.06 8.53 -12.84
N ALA A 374 -2.74 7.81 -11.93
CA ALA A 374 -4.14 7.45 -12.11
C ALA A 374 -4.98 7.69 -10.85
N THR A 375 -6.24 8.01 -11.09
CA THR A 375 -7.30 8.10 -10.10
C THR A 375 -8.38 7.11 -10.51
N THR A 376 -8.54 6.02 -9.78
CA THR A 376 -9.42 4.90 -10.16
C THR A 376 -10.63 4.75 -9.22
N ALA A 377 -11.76 4.39 -9.81
CA ALA A 377 -12.97 3.98 -9.09
C ALA A 377 -12.84 2.50 -8.67
N PRO A 378 -13.46 2.07 -7.56
CA PRO A 378 -14.43 2.80 -6.74
C PRO A 378 -13.80 3.71 -5.67
N ARG A 379 -12.46 3.74 -5.54
CA ARG A 379 -11.80 4.46 -4.45
C ARG A 379 -12.04 5.97 -4.52
N LEU A 380 -11.87 6.57 -5.69
CA LEU A 380 -12.16 7.99 -5.92
C LEU A 380 -12.76 8.19 -7.32
N ARG A 381 -13.94 8.81 -7.35
CA ARG A 381 -14.65 9.14 -8.61
C ARG A 381 -14.36 10.55 -9.11
N VAL A 382 -13.99 11.46 -8.20
CA VAL A 382 -13.60 12.83 -8.57
C VAL A 382 -12.25 12.79 -9.27
N GLY A 383 -12.18 13.37 -10.47
CA GLY A 383 -10.95 13.37 -11.27
C GLY A 383 -10.55 11.98 -11.79
N ASN A 384 -11.50 11.04 -11.87
CA ASN A 384 -11.27 9.68 -12.35
C ASN A 384 -10.73 9.67 -13.78
N GLY A 385 -9.64 8.92 -14.00
CA GLY A 385 -8.87 8.98 -15.24
C GLY A 385 -7.38 8.77 -14.99
N TYR A 386 -6.57 9.01 -16.02
CA TYR A 386 -5.11 8.94 -15.93
C TYR A 386 -4.43 10.11 -16.65
N LYS A 387 -3.19 10.38 -16.24
CA LYS A 387 -2.33 11.43 -16.79
C LYS A 387 -0.96 10.85 -17.07
N VAL A 388 -0.33 11.24 -18.18
CA VAL A 388 1.04 10.88 -18.52
C VAL A 388 1.93 12.11 -18.41
N TRP A 389 3.03 11.96 -17.71
CA TRP A 389 3.98 13.02 -17.39
C TRP A 389 5.35 12.63 -17.92
N HIS A 390 6.15 13.63 -18.28
CA HIS A 390 7.58 13.47 -18.45
C HIS A 390 8.28 13.73 -17.10
N TYR A 391 9.42 13.08 -16.85
CA TYR A 391 10.19 13.22 -15.60
C TYR A 391 10.63 14.66 -15.30
N SER A 392 10.66 15.54 -16.29
CA SER A 392 10.89 16.97 -16.08
C SER A 392 9.71 17.70 -15.43
N GLY A 393 8.62 17.01 -15.11
CA GLY A 393 7.43 17.53 -14.45
C GLY A 393 6.36 18.08 -15.39
N SER A 394 6.53 17.95 -16.71
CA SER A 394 5.55 18.42 -17.70
C SER A 394 4.49 17.37 -17.98
N LEU A 395 3.22 17.79 -17.99
CA LEU A 395 2.09 16.97 -18.38
C LEU A 395 2.11 16.76 -19.90
N GLN A 396 2.13 15.51 -20.35
CA GLN A 396 2.17 15.15 -21.78
C GLN A 396 0.78 14.78 -22.31
N HIS A 397 -0.02 14.09 -21.50
CA HIS A 397 -1.34 13.64 -21.88
C HIS A 397 -2.25 13.52 -20.66
N GLU A 398 -3.56 13.73 -20.87
CA GLU A 398 -4.59 13.63 -19.85
C GLU A 398 -5.82 12.95 -20.47
N ASN A 399 -6.32 11.91 -19.80
CA ASN A 399 -7.53 11.20 -20.16
C ASN A 399 -8.41 11.13 -18.91
N ILE A 400 -9.41 12.01 -18.85
CA ILE A 400 -10.39 12.09 -17.75
C ILE A 400 -11.68 11.43 -18.22
N CYS A 401 -12.25 10.58 -17.37
CA CYS A 401 -13.53 9.94 -17.64
C CYS A 401 -14.66 10.97 -17.71
N CYS A 402 -15.51 10.83 -18.72
CA CYS A 402 -16.74 11.60 -18.87
C CYS A 402 -17.75 11.26 -17.75
N GLU A 403 -18.79 12.08 -17.62
CA GLU A 403 -19.87 11.80 -16.68
C GLU A 403 -20.54 10.44 -16.99
N GLY A 404 -20.69 9.59 -15.97
CA GLY A 404 -21.22 8.23 -16.11
C GLY A 404 -20.19 7.17 -16.55
N GLU A 405 -18.95 7.56 -16.85
CA GLU A 405 -17.85 6.64 -17.11
C GLU A 405 -16.96 6.46 -15.89
N GLU A 406 -16.39 5.26 -15.73
CA GLU A 406 -15.46 4.96 -14.65
C GLU A 406 -14.23 4.22 -15.19
N LEU A 407 -13.03 4.70 -14.87
CA LEU A 407 -11.76 3.97 -14.98
C LEU A 407 -11.53 3.18 -13.70
N TRP A 408 -11.34 1.87 -13.84
CA TRP A 408 -11.09 0.95 -12.74
C TRP A 408 -9.63 0.50 -12.65
N ASP A 409 -8.94 0.41 -13.78
CA ASP A 409 -7.54 0.00 -13.82
C ASP A 409 -6.82 0.57 -15.04
N VAL A 410 -5.51 0.78 -14.90
CA VAL A 410 -4.65 1.25 -15.98
C VAL A 410 -3.23 0.75 -15.78
N LEU A 411 -2.67 0.15 -16.83
CA LEU A 411 -1.35 -0.49 -16.80
C LEU A 411 -0.53 -0.06 -18.01
N TRP A 412 0.73 0.33 -17.79
CA TRP A 412 1.72 0.36 -18.87
C TRP A 412 2.07 -1.06 -19.28
N GLN A 413 2.20 -1.28 -20.58
CA GLN A 413 2.78 -2.50 -21.12
C GLN A 413 4.22 -2.62 -20.60
N PRO A 414 4.54 -3.67 -19.83
CA PRO A 414 5.91 -3.94 -19.42
C PRO A 414 6.79 -4.18 -20.64
N CYS A 415 8.09 -3.96 -20.51
CA CYS A 415 9.07 -4.39 -21.50
C CYS A 415 10.24 -5.04 -20.78
N PRO A 416 10.97 -5.97 -21.42
CA PRO A 416 12.23 -6.46 -20.90
C PRO A 416 13.15 -5.29 -20.54
N VAL A 417 13.89 -5.41 -19.45
CA VAL A 417 14.72 -4.33 -18.87
C VAL A 417 15.71 -3.75 -19.88
N GLU A 418 16.22 -4.59 -20.79
CA GLU A 418 17.20 -4.21 -21.82
C GLU A 418 16.58 -3.51 -23.04
N SER A 419 15.25 -3.38 -23.09
CA SER A 419 14.54 -2.80 -24.24
C SER A 419 14.82 -1.31 -24.43
N PHE A 420 15.07 -0.59 -23.33
CA PHE A 420 15.32 0.85 -23.36
C PHE A 420 16.58 1.19 -22.56
N PRO A 421 17.65 1.69 -23.21
CA PRO A 421 18.85 2.10 -22.52
C PRO A 421 18.61 3.35 -21.67
N ALA A 422 19.40 3.50 -20.60
CA ALA A 422 19.38 4.71 -19.79
C ALA A 422 19.78 5.94 -20.62
N LYS A 423 18.91 6.96 -20.60
CA LYS A 423 19.16 8.24 -21.28
C LYS A 423 19.78 9.25 -20.31
N PRO A 424 20.59 10.21 -20.80
CA PRO A 424 21.08 11.31 -19.98
C PRO A 424 19.94 12.14 -19.40
N ILE A 425 20.03 12.46 -18.10
CA ILE A 425 19.02 13.26 -17.42
C ILE A 425 19.15 14.73 -17.83
N SER A 426 18.06 15.32 -18.32
CA SER A 426 17.92 16.74 -18.58
C SER A 426 17.22 17.44 -17.43
N TYR A 427 17.78 18.55 -16.97
CA TYR A 427 17.17 19.42 -15.96
C TYR A 427 16.27 20.50 -16.57
N LYS A 428 16.12 20.53 -17.90
CA LYS A 428 15.25 21.47 -18.60
C LYS A 428 13.86 20.85 -18.77
N GLN A 429 12.83 21.62 -18.43
CA GLN A 429 11.45 21.21 -18.62
C GLN A 429 11.10 21.15 -20.11
N VAL A 430 10.56 20.01 -20.55
CA VAL A 430 10.06 19.85 -21.92
C VAL A 430 8.65 20.45 -22.06
N SER A 431 8.25 20.77 -23.29
CA SER A 431 6.89 21.25 -23.59
C SER A 431 5.84 20.24 -23.15
N GLY A 432 4.69 20.72 -22.69
CA GLY A 432 3.57 19.91 -22.25
C GLY A 432 2.24 20.65 -22.37
N ILE A 433 1.16 19.97 -22.03
CA ILE A 433 -0.21 20.50 -22.03
C ILE A 433 -0.57 21.11 -20.66
N GLN A 434 -1.63 21.93 -20.63
CA GLN A 434 -2.25 22.37 -19.38
C GLN A 434 -3.36 21.41 -18.97
N SER A 435 -3.49 21.14 -17.66
CA SER A 435 -4.57 20.28 -17.16
C SER A 435 -5.92 20.94 -17.35
N SER A 436 -6.91 20.16 -17.79
CA SER A 436 -8.30 20.60 -17.95
C SER A 436 -9.06 20.67 -16.61
N GLN A 437 -8.55 20.04 -15.55
CA GLN A 437 -9.22 20.00 -14.25
C GLN A 437 -9.28 21.39 -13.58
N PRO A 438 -10.42 21.74 -12.96
CA PRO A 438 -10.58 23.03 -12.30
C PRO A 438 -9.60 23.13 -11.12
N GLN A 439 -8.75 24.14 -11.15
CA GLN A 439 -7.83 24.42 -10.06
C GLN A 439 -8.62 25.02 -8.90
N ALA A 440 -8.60 24.36 -7.73
CA ALA A 440 -9.25 24.89 -6.53
C ALA A 440 -8.77 26.33 -6.26
N SER A 441 -9.71 27.25 -6.05
CA SER A 441 -9.36 28.65 -5.85
C SER A 441 -8.47 28.78 -4.60
N LYS A 442 -7.33 29.44 -4.74
CA LYS A 442 -6.44 29.77 -3.59
C LYS A 442 -7.08 30.78 -2.62
N GLN A 443 -8.35 31.15 -2.84
CA GLN A 443 -9.05 32.09 -1.99
C GLN A 443 -9.41 31.39 -0.68
N VAL A 444 -8.84 31.88 0.42
CA VAL A 444 -9.20 31.48 1.77
C VAL A 444 -10.73 31.57 1.90
N TYR A 445 -11.39 30.44 2.21
CA TYR A 445 -12.83 30.43 2.44
C TYR A 445 -13.17 31.43 3.53
N ARG A 446 -13.87 32.50 3.16
CA ARG A 446 -14.38 33.49 4.10
C ARG A 446 -15.85 33.15 4.38
N PRO A 447 -16.22 32.82 5.62
CA PRO A 447 -17.61 32.58 5.96
C PRO A 447 -18.45 33.81 5.63
N PRO A 448 -19.74 33.65 5.27
CA PRO A 448 -20.59 34.74 4.77
C PRO A 448 -20.59 36.00 5.64
N GLY A 449 -20.55 35.86 6.98
CA GLY A 449 -20.54 36.97 7.93
C GLY A 449 -19.21 37.74 8.08
N ALA A 450 -18.14 37.30 7.41
CA ALA A 450 -16.81 37.93 7.49
C ALA A 450 -16.34 38.54 6.15
N ARG A 451 -17.22 38.63 5.14
CA ARG A 451 -16.93 39.37 3.91
C ARG A 451 -16.91 40.87 4.21
N GLY A 452 -15.79 41.54 3.94
CA GLY A 452 -15.65 43.00 4.05
C GLY A 452 -14.77 43.54 5.18
N GLN A 453 -14.28 42.70 6.10
CA GLN A 453 -13.33 43.14 7.14
C GLN A 453 -11.85 42.95 6.74
N PRO A 454 -10.95 43.90 7.06
CA PRO A 454 -9.52 43.77 6.80
C PRO A 454 -8.91 42.68 7.70
N SER A 455 -8.09 41.81 7.10
CA SER A 455 -7.49 40.63 7.77
C SER A 455 -6.27 41.01 8.62
N SER A 456 -6.26 40.64 9.90
CA SER A 456 -5.07 40.76 10.79
C SER A 456 -4.22 39.48 10.88
N PHE A 457 -4.66 38.38 10.28
CA PHE A 457 -3.96 37.10 10.30
C PHE A 457 -3.22 36.83 9.00
N LYS A 458 -1.88 36.82 9.06
CA LYS A 458 -1.03 36.19 8.03
C LYS A 458 -0.79 34.75 8.45
N VAL A 459 -1.38 33.80 7.72
CA VAL A 459 -0.92 32.40 7.76
C VAL A 459 0.41 32.37 7.00
N LYS A 460 1.46 31.85 7.62
CA LYS A 460 2.72 31.57 6.92
C LYS A 460 2.43 30.44 5.93
N ASP A 461 2.41 30.77 4.64
CA ASP A 461 2.56 29.77 3.59
C ASP A 461 3.97 29.17 3.75
N ASP A 462 4.04 27.85 3.95
CA ASP A 462 5.28 27.08 3.95
C ASP A 462 5.77 26.95 2.50
N GLU A 463 6.28 28.06 1.97
CA GLU A 463 7.06 28.09 0.74
C GLU A 463 8.24 29.04 0.93
N SER A 464 9.33 28.53 1.49
CA SER A 464 10.72 28.96 1.21
C SER A 464 11.70 28.29 2.17
N SER A 465 12.37 27.25 1.69
CA SER A 465 13.71 26.91 2.17
C SER A 465 14.70 27.84 1.47
N SER A 466 15.10 28.91 2.15
CA SER A 466 16.36 29.59 1.89
C SER A 466 16.90 30.16 3.19
N ALA A 467 17.99 29.58 3.66
CA ALA A 467 18.79 30.12 4.75
C ALA A 467 19.35 31.48 4.35
N ASN A 468 19.13 32.50 5.18
CA ASN A 468 20.13 33.52 5.48
C ASN A 468 19.83 34.18 6.83
N LYS A 469 20.85 34.22 7.69
CA LYS A 469 20.85 34.92 8.98
C LYS A 469 20.81 36.43 8.73
N ALA A 470 19.90 37.13 9.39
CA ALA A 470 20.13 38.48 9.87
C ALA A 470 19.37 38.64 11.19
N ALA A 471 20.12 39.06 12.22
CA ALA A 471 19.62 39.34 13.54
C ALA A 471 18.71 40.57 13.51
N ASP A 472 17.56 40.49 14.17
CA ASP A 472 16.93 41.71 14.67
C ASP A 472 16.31 41.47 16.05
N SER A 473 16.81 42.25 17.00
CA SER A 473 16.52 42.18 18.42
C SER A 473 15.31 43.04 18.76
N ALA A 474 14.13 42.44 18.88
CA ALA A 474 12.98 43.07 19.52
C ALA A 474 12.76 42.47 20.93
N PRO A 475 12.56 43.30 21.98
CA PRO A 475 12.49 42.82 23.36
C PRO A 475 11.18 42.06 23.60
N LYS A 476 11.29 40.81 24.06
CA LYS A 476 10.14 40.00 24.47
C LYS A 476 9.52 40.58 25.75
N SER A 477 8.19 40.67 25.79
CA SER A 477 7.46 41.22 26.93
C SER A 477 7.69 40.40 28.21
N LYS A 478 7.68 41.06 29.38
CA LYS A 478 7.93 40.48 30.71
C LYS A 478 7.02 39.27 31.02
N THR A 479 5.85 39.18 30.38
CA THR A 479 4.89 38.08 30.53
C THR A 479 5.34 36.80 29.81
N ALA A 480 6.05 36.92 28.68
CA ALA A 480 6.55 35.77 27.92
C ALA A 480 7.69 35.05 28.67
N ILE A 481 8.58 35.82 29.31
CA ILE A 481 9.71 35.27 30.10
C ILE A 481 9.21 34.53 31.36
N LYS A 482 8.16 35.06 32.01
CA LYS A 482 7.54 34.42 33.18
C LYS A 482 6.85 33.09 32.82
N ASN A 483 6.19 33.01 31.67
CA ASN A 483 5.55 31.78 31.20
C ASN A 483 6.55 30.73 30.70
N GLN A 484 7.69 31.16 30.15
CA GLN A 484 8.77 30.25 29.74
C GLN A 484 9.45 29.61 30.96
N LYS A 485 9.82 30.39 31.98
CA LYS A 485 10.34 29.85 33.26
C LYS A 485 9.35 28.94 33.97
N ARG A 486 8.05 29.21 33.89
CA ARG A 486 6.99 28.36 34.50
C ARG A 486 6.79 27.03 33.75
N LYS A 487 7.05 27.00 32.43
CA LYS A 487 7.02 25.77 31.63
C LYS A 487 8.28 24.91 31.85
N GLU A 488 9.44 25.54 31.95
CA GLU A 488 10.71 24.84 32.25
C GLU A 488 10.71 24.23 33.67
N ALA A 489 10.20 24.95 34.67
CA ALA A 489 10.05 24.43 36.04
C ALA A 489 9.02 23.29 36.15
N LYS A 490 7.99 23.24 35.28
CA LYS A 490 7.04 22.12 35.21
C LYS A 490 7.63 20.90 34.47
N LYS A 491 8.56 21.11 33.55
CA LYS A 491 9.26 20.04 32.84
C LYS A 491 10.28 19.34 33.75
N ALA A 492 11.05 20.12 34.51
CA ALA A 492 12.01 19.59 35.49
C ALA A 492 11.35 18.81 36.65
N LYS A 493 10.11 19.13 37.04
CA LYS A 493 9.37 18.38 38.07
C LYS A 493 8.76 17.05 37.58
N LYS A 494 8.73 16.80 36.26
CA LYS A 494 8.18 15.57 35.68
C LYS A 494 9.23 14.49 35.41
N GLU A 495 10.52 14.83 35.46
CA GLU A 495 11.63 13.89 35.19
C GLU A 495 12.12 13.13 36.43
N ASN A 496 11.56 13.36 37.63
CA ASN A 496 12.08 12.77 38.87
C ASN A 496 11.04 12.00 39.71
N ALA A 497 10.06 11.34 39.08
CA ALA A 497 9.13 10.46 39.80
C ALA A 497 9.00 9.10 39.09
N GLN A 498 9.46 8.04 39.76
CA GLN A 498 9.15 6.64 39.46
C GLN A 498 7.81 6.20 40.11
N PRO A 499 7.20 5.09 39.67
CA PRO A 499 5.75 4.99 39.53
C PRO A 499 5.05 4.30 40.70
N ALA A 500 3.85 4.77 41.02
CA ALA A 500 2.85 4.02 41.78
C ALA A 500 1.55 3.95 40.97
N GLU A 501 0.89 2.79 41.07
CA GLU A 501 -0.36 2.39 40.41
C GLU A 501 -1.51 3.38 40.61
N LEU A 502 -2.41 3.47 39.62
CA LEU A 502 -3.85 3.21 39.73
C LEU A 502 -4.61 3.81 38.52
N THR A 503 -5.29 2.89 37.82
CA THR A 503 -6.68 2.88 37.32
C THR A 503 -7.40 4.18 36.90
N ASP A 504 -8.29 3.99 35.93
CA ASP A 504 -9.36 4.89 35.46
C ASP A 504 -9.02 6.06 34.54
N LYS A 505 -8.74 5.73 33.27
CA LYS A 505 -9.08 6.58 32.10
C LYS A 505 -9.55 5.79 30.88
N ALA A 506 -10.38 4.76 31.07
CA ALA A 506 -10.89 3.90 29.99
C ALA A 506 -12.23 4.35 29.36
N SER A 507 -12.93 5.36 29.90
CA SER A 507 -14.34 5.61 29.54
C SER A 507 -14.57 6.68 28.44
N ALA A 508 -13.58 7.51 28.10
CA ALA A 508 -13.79 8.64 27.18
C ALA A 508 -13.47 8.34 25.69
N ILE A 509 -12.97 7.16 25.34
CA ILE A 509 -12.46 6.82 23.99
C ILE A 509 -13.39 5.87 23.24
N GLN A 510 -14.36 5.24 23.92
CA GLN A 510 -15.27 4.27 23.31
C GLN A 510 -16.31 4.88 22.35
N THR A 511 -16.50 6.20 22.31
CA THR A 511 -17.49 6.85 21.43
C THR A 511 -16.93 7.20 20.05
N VAL A 512 -15.60 7.17 19.84
CA VAL A 512 -14.97 7.53 18.54
C VAL A 512 -14.70 6.29 17.67
N VAL A 513 -14.62 5.10 18.27
CA VAL A 513 -14.32 3.83 17.59
C VAL A 513 -15.50 3.31 16.74
N GLU A 514 -16.74 3.72 17.02
CA GLU A 514 -17.91 3.30 16.23
C GLU A 514 -18.06 4.01 14.87
N ILE A 515 -17.34 5.11 14.62
CA ILE A 515 -17.46 5.87 13.36
C ILE A 515 -16.37 5.49 12.34
N MET A 516 -15.32 4.77 12.74
CA MET A 516 -14.16 4.47 11.87
C MET A 516 -14.00 2.99 11.51
N GLY A 517 -14.97 2.15 11.89
CA GLY A 517 -14.93 0.69 11.71
C GLY A 517 -16.07 0.13 10.84
N GLN A 518 -16.42 0.79 9.74
CA GLN A 518 -17.23 0.19 8.69
C GLN A 518 -16.70 0.67 7.34
N ASN A 519 -15.97 -0.19 6.63
CA ASN A 519 -16.03 -0.29 5.17
C ASN A 519 -15.21 -1.47 4.68
N SER A 520 -15.78 -2.65 4.90
CA SER A 520 -15.71 -3.81 4.00
C SER A 520 -16.52 -4.93 4.64
N ALA A 521 -17.79 -5.05 4.25
CA ALA A 521 -18.58 -6.25 4.51
C ALA A 521 -19.57 -6.51 3.36
N PRO A 522 -19.86 -7.78 3.04
CA PRO A 522 -20.96 -8.16 2.15
C PRO A 522 -22.32 -7.81 2.80
N GLN A 523 -23.40 -7.77 2.02
CA GLN A 523 -24.77 -7.43 2.47
C GLN A 523 -25.10 -7.97 3.88
N GLU A 524 -25.21 -7.06 4.87
CA GLU A 524 -25.66 -7.36 6.24
C GLU A 524 -27.20 -7.42 6.28
N THR A 525 -27.78 -8.41 6.97
CA THR A 525 -29.23 -8.54 7.19
C THR A 525 -29.72 -7.57 8.29
N GLU A 526 -30.99 -7.16 8.22
CA GLU A 526 -31.59 -6.18 9.15
C GLU A 526 -31.51 -6.60 10.63
N GLU A 527 -31.52 -7.90 10.90
CA GLU A 527 -31.42 -8.50 12.24
C GLU A 527 -30.09 -8.18 12.93
N VAL A 528 -28.97 -8.28 12.20
CA VAL A 528 -27.61 -8.01 12.71
C VAL A 528 -27.41 -6.52 13.00
N SER A 529 -28.09 -5.64 12.27
CA SER A 529 -28.08 -4.19 12.51
C SER A 529 -28.87 -3.82 13.77
N ARG A 530 -29.99 -4.50 14.03
CA ARG A 530 -30.82 -4.28 15.22
C ARG A 530 -30.10 -4.70 16.51
N GLU A 531 -29.45 -5.86 16.51
CA GLU A 531 -28.69 -6.34 17.68
C GLU A 531 -27.54 -5.40 18.07
N LYS A 532 -26.85 -4.82 17.07
CA LYS A 532 -25.79 -3.81 17.31
C LYS A 532 -26.37 -2.55 17.98
N LYS A 533 -27.55 -2.08 17.56
CA LYS A 533 -28.22 -0.90 18.17
C LYS A 533 -28.64 -1.16 19.62
N ILE A 534 -29.24 -2.31 19.91
CA ILE A 534 -29.63 -2.73 21.27
C ILE A 534 -28.41 -2.76 22.20
N ARG A 535 -27.29 -3.36 21.75
CA ARG A 535 -26.05 -3.43 22.54
C ARG A 535 -25.50 -2.03 22.88
N ASN A 536 -25.60 -1.08 21.95
CA ASN A 536 -25.11 0.28 22.15
C ASN A 536 -25.99 1.10 23.10
N LEU A 537 -27.30 0.93 23.05
CA LEU A 537 -28.23 1.55 24.00
C LEU A 537 -28.02 1.03 25.43
N LYS A 538 -27.91 -0.30 25.62
CA LYS A 538 -27.61 -0.91 26.92
C LYS A 538 -26.30 -0.39 27.53
N LYS A 539 -25.28 -0.17 26.69
CA LYS A 539 -24.00 0.41 27.13
C LYS A 539 -24.13 1.86 27.60
N LYS A 540 -24.94 2.69 26.91
CA LYS A 540 -25.21 4.08 27.31
C LYS A 540 -25.98 4.15 28.63
N LEU A 541 -26.98 3.29 28.82
CA LEU A 541 -27.74 3.19 30.07
C LEU A 541 -26.85 2.75 31.25
N GLY A 542 -25.92 1.81 31.02
CA GLY A 542 -24.92 1.43 32.02
C GLY A 542 -24.03 2.60 32.47
N GLN A 543 -23.61 3.48 31.54
CA GLN A 543 -22.85 4.68 31.89
C GLN A 543 -23.67 5.70 32.70
N ILE A 544 -24.98 5.80 32.43
CA ILE A 544 -25.89 6.67 33.21
C ILE A 544 -26.07 6.13 34.62
N ALA A 545 -26.19 4.81 34.80
CA ALA A 545 -26.28 4.19 36.13
C ALA A 545 -25.04 4.51 36.98
N THR A 546 -23.83 4.38 36.42
CA THR A 546 -22.59 4.77 37.11
C THR A 546 -22.57 6.26 37.48
N LEU A 547 -23.03 7.14 36.58
CA LEU A 547 -23.12 8.58 36.89
C LEU A 547 -24.13 8.88 38.01
N LYS A 548 -25.23 8.14 38.11
CA LYS A 548 -26.20 8.27 39.22
C LYS A 548 -25.62 7.81 40.57
N GLU A 549 -24.85 6.73 40.58
CA GLU A 549 -24.14 6.28 41.78
C GLU A 549 -23.13 7.33 42.25
N GLU A 550 -22.41 7.98 41.33
CA GLU A 550 -21.50 9.08 41.67
C GLU A 550 -22.22 10.30 42.26
N VAL A 551 -23.46 10.60 41.82
CA VAL A 551 -24.31 11.65 42.41
C VAL A 551 -24.74 11.25 43.82
N GLN A 552 -25.16 10.00 44.04
CA GLN A 552 -25.52 9.50 45.37
C GLN A 552 -24.33 9.49 46.33
N ALA A 553 -23.11 9.26 45.82
CA ALA A 553 -21.86 9.37 46.57
C ALA A 553 -21.42 10.82 46.84
N GLY A 554 -22.23 11.83 46.47
CA GLY A 554 -21.99 13.24 46.77
C GLY A 554 -20.96 13.95 45.88
N LYS A 555 -20.56 13.35 44.75
CA LYS A 555 -19.66 14.00 43.77
C LYS A 555 -20.44 15.05 42.96
N LYS A 556 -19.85 16.24 42.76
CA LYS A 556 -20.36 17.25 41.84
C LYS A 556 -20.01 16.88 40.40
N LEU A 557 -21.03 16.62 39.57
CA LEU A 557 -20.87 16.33 38.15
C LEU A 557 -20.84 17.60 37.28
N GLU A 558 -20.20 17.50 36.12
CA GLU A 558 -20.20 18.56 35.10
C GLU A 558 -21.55 18.67 34.38
N ALA A 559 -21.88 19.84 33.81
CA ALA A 559 -23.16 20.08 33.14
C ALA A 559 -23.49 19.05 32.04
N ASN A 560 -22.48 18.62 31.28
CA ASN A 560 -22.63 17.61 30.22
C ASN A 560 -22.98 16.21 30.75
N GLN A 561 -22.60 15.88 31.99
CA GLN A 561 -22.93 14.60 32.63
C GLN A 561 -24.37 14.61 33.18
N LEU A 562 -24.81 15.75 33.71
CA LEU A 562 -26.20 15.94 34.14
C LEU A 562 -27.18 15.88 32.95
N GLU A 563 -26.81 16.41 31.78
CA GLU A 563 -27.60 16.26 30.56
C GLU A 563 -27.73 14.81 30.09
N LYS A 564 -26.68 13.99 30.25
CA LYS A 564 -26.75 12.55 29.94
C LYS A 564 -27.72 11.81 30.84
N ILE A 565 -27.75 12.13 32.14
CA ILE A 565 -28.71 11.55 33.09
C ILE A 565 -30.15 11.96 32.70
N LYS A 566 -30.37 13.19 32.23
CA LYS A 566 -31.70 13.66 31.81
C LYS A 566 -32.26 12.91 30.60
N ARG A 567 -31.40 12.39 29.71
CA ARG A 567 -31.80 11.63 28.50
C ARG A 567 -32.03 10.14 28.75
N GLU A 568 -31.98 9.68 29.99
CA GLU A 568 -32.14 8.26 30.32
C GLU A 568 -33.49 7.70 29.90
N GLN A 569 -34.58 8.43 30.14
CA GLN A 569 -35.92 7.97 29.80
C GLN A 569 -36.07 7.80 28.28
N GLU A 570 -35.55 8.75 27.49
CA GLU A 570 -35.56 8.67 26.02
C GLU A 570 -34.80 7.42 25.52
N LEU A 571 -33.70 7.05 26.17
CA LEU A 571 -32.90 5.87 25.80
C LEU A 571 -33.56 4.54 26.24
N LEU A 572 -34.35 4.55 27.31
CA LEU A 572 -35.14 3.40 27.74
C LEU A 572 -36.29 3.16 26.77
N ASP A 573 -36.99 4.21 26.38
CA ASP A 573 -38.10 4.14 25.42
C ASP A 573 -37.60 3.68 24.03
N GLU A 574 -36.42 4.14 23.59
CA GLU A 574 -35.79 3.69 22.33
C GLU A 574 -35.34 2.22 22.39
N LEU A 575 -34.89 1.74 23.57
CA LEU A 575 -34.51 0.35 23.78
C LEU A 575 -35.75 -0.57 23.74
N GLU A 576 -36.83 -0.18 24.41
CA GLU A 576 -38.09 -0.93 24.45
C GLU A 576 -38.71 -1.06 23.05
N ALA A 577 -38.71 0.02 22.26
CA ALA A 577 -39.19 0.00 20.88
C ALA A 577 -38.37 -0.93 19.95
N LEU A 578 -37.08 -1.12 20.24
CA LEU A 578 -36.21 -2.02 19.47
C LEU A 578 -36.27 -3.49 19.94
N GLU A 579 -36.76 -3.76 21.15
CA GLU A 579 -36.95 -5.12 21.69
C GLU A 579 -38.37 -5.68 21.39
N LEU A 580 -39.35 -4.82 21.07
CA LEU A 580 -40.72 -5.22 20.73
C LEU A 580 -40.93 -5.61 19.25
N HIS A 581 -39.96 -5.31 18.39
CA HIS A 581 -39.96 -5.62 16.95
C HIS A 581 -38.89 -6.63 16.62
#